data_AF-A0A2V5WJ81-F1
#
_entry.id   AF-A0A2V5WJ81-F1
#
_cell.length_a   1.000
_cell.length_b   1.000
_cell.length_c   1.000
_cell.angle_alpha   90.00
_cell.angle_beta   90.00
_cell.angle_gamma   90.00
#
_symmetry.space_group_name_H-M   'P 1'
#
loop_
_entity.id
_entity.type
_entity.pdbx_description
1 polymer ?
#
loop_
_entity_poly.entity_id
_entity_poly.type
_entity_poly.pdbx_seq_one_letter_code
_entity_poly.pdbx_strand_id
1 'polypeptide(L)'
;QGVPIGASRVEADKVDLAREILDLAKKKGVRFLLPVDAIETQKVEPGSPWRNTSRVSPTHGITDGWQAVDIGHATISLYEDEIAKAKTILWNGPVGVFEIPAFASGTIAIAEALARSRATTIIGGGDSVTAVKQAGLADKMTFISTGGGAALELLEGKELPGIAALSDRTA
;
A
#
# COMPACT_ATOMS: atom_id res chain seq x y z
N GLN A 1 5.72 15.57 5.35
CA GLN A 1 4.91 16.65 4.72
C GLN A 1 4.33 17.65 5.72
N GLY A 2 4.48 17.45 7.04
CA GLY A 2 3.94 18.38 8.04
C GLY A 2 2.43 18.29 8.24
N VAL A 3 1.78 17.26 7.69
CA VAL A 3 0.36 16.98 7.88
C VAL A 3 0.14 16.44 9.30
N PRO A 4 -0.84 16.94 10.06
CA PRO A 4 -1.22 16.36 11.35
C PRO A 4 -1.67 14.91 11.19
N ILE A 5 -1.15 14.01 12.02
CA ILE A 5 -1.46 12.57 11.95
C ILE A 5 -2.30 12.07 13.14
N GLY A 6 -2.70 12.95 14.05
CA GLY A 6 -3.45 12.56 15.26
C GLY A 6 -2.71 11.47 16.04
N ALA A 7 -3.45 10.43 16.42
CA ALA A 7 -2.94 9.23 17.09
C ALA A 7 -2.49 8.12 16.12
N SER A 8 -2.32 8.42 14.82
CA SER A 8 -1.91 7.42 13.84
C SER A 8 -0.51 6.89 14.11
N ARG A 9 -0.29 5.62 13.76
CA ARG A 9 1.02 4.97 13.91
C ARG A 9 2.04 5.61 12.96
N VAL A 10 3.22 5.92 13.50
CA VAL A 10 4.36 6.44 12.75
C VAL A 10 5.67 5.93 13.34
N GLU A 11 6.64 5.64 12.49
CA GLU A 11 8.03 5.40 12.90
C GLU A 11 8.78 6.75 12.92
N ALA A 12 8.82 7.39 14.08
CA ALA A 12 9.35 8.75 14.23
C ALA A 12 10.83 8.85 13.80
N ASP A 13 11.63 7.80 13.99
CA ASP A 13 13.04 7.73 13.61
C ASP A 13 13.25 7.60 12.09
N LYS A 14 12.21 7.30 11.31
CA LYS A 14 12.27 7.17 9.84
C LYS A 14 11.73 8.38 9.08
N VAL A 15 11.23 9.39 9.77
CA VAL A 15 10.62 10.57 9.12
C VAL A 15 11.60 11.32 8.22
N ASP A 16 12.87 11.42 8.64
CA ASP A 16 13.90 12.10 7.84
C ASP A 16 14.25 11.29 6.59
N LEU A 17 14.42 9.97 6.73
CA LEU A 17 14.61 9.06 5.60
C LEU A 17 13.42 9.14 4.61
N ALA A 18 12.18 9.18 5.10
CA ALA A 18 11.00 9.31 4.25
C ALA A 18 11.01 10.63 3.46
N ARG A 19 11.50 11.73 4.06
CA ARG A 19 11.67 13.01 3.36
C ARG A 19 12.72 12.92 2.25
N GLU A 20 13.86 12.30 2.53
CA GLU A 20 14.91 12.07 1.54
C GLU A 20 14.42 11.24 0.34
N ILE A 21 13.61 10.20 0.60
CA ILE A 21 13.00 9.37 -0.44
C ILE A 21 12.06 10.19 -1.33
N LEU A 22 11.23 11.06 -0.76
CA LEU A 22 10.35 11.94 -1.53
C LEU A 22 11.15 12.91 -2.43
N ASP A 23 12.23 13.48 -1.89
CA ASP A 23 13.10 14.37 -2.66
C ASP A 23 13.83 13.61 -3.78
N LEU A 24 14.28 12.38 -3.51
CA LEU A 24 14.91 11.52 -4.51
C LEU A 24 13.92 11.15 -5.62
N ALA A 25 12.69 10.78 -5.26
CA ALA A 25 11.64 10.47 -6.22
C ALA A 25 11.38 11.67 -7.14
N LYS A 26 11.27 12.88 -6.58
CA LYS A 26 11.13 14.13 -7.34
C LYS A 26 12.31 14.36 -8.29
N LYS A 27 13.55 14.21 -7.81
CA LYS A 27 14.77 14.36 -8.62
C LYS A 27 14.83 13.35 -9.78
N LYS A 28 14.34 12.13 -9.56
CA LYS A 28 14.30 11.07 -10.58
C LYS A 28 13.06 11.13 -11.48
N GLY A 29 12.17 12.11 -11.31
CA GLY A 29 10.91 12.19 -12.05
C GLY A 29 9.94 11.05 -11.75
N VAL A 30 10.11 10.36 -10.62
CA VAL A 30 9.20 9.30 -10.17
C VAL A 30 7.96 9.96 -9.58
N ARG A 31 6.79 9.59 -10.10
CA ARG A 31 5.52 10.05 -9.56
C ARG A 31 5.21 9.32 -8.25
N PHE A 32 5.49 10.00 -7.14
CA PHE A 32 5.22 9.50 -5.80
C PHE A 32 3.85 10.01 -5.33
N LEU A 33 2.87 9.10 -5.23
CA LEU A 33 1.54 9.43 -4.72
C LEU A 33 1.46 9.13 -3.22
N LEU A 34 0.94 10.09 -2.47
CA LEU A 34 0.58 9.91 -1.06
C LEU A 34 -0.93 10.13 -0.92
N PRO A 35 -1.57 9.54 0.11
CA PRO A 35 -2.99 9.76 0.37
C PRO A 35 -3.32 11.23 0.52
N VAL A 36 -4.44 11.64 -0.08
CA VAL A 36 -4.97 13.00 -0.01
C VAL A 36 -6.12 13.12 0.97
N ASP A 37 -6.67 12.00 1.43
CA ASP A 37 -7.70 11.86 2.45
C ASP A 37 -7.59 10.46 3.08
N ALA A 38 -8.25 10.26 4.22
CA ALA A 38 -8.15 9.04 5.01
C ALA A 38 -9.49 8.69 5.65
N ILE A 39 -9.70 7.41 5.94
CA ILE A 39 -10.70 6.99 6.92
C ILE A 39 -10.04 7.04 8.29
N GLU A 40 -10.65 7.77 9.22
CA GLU A 40 -10.21 7.88 10.60
C GLU A 40 -11.23 7.32 11.58
N THR A 41 -10.74 6.78 12.69
CA THR A 41 -11.52 6.29 13.85
C THR A 41 -10.80 6.63 15.15
N GLN A 42 -11.50 6.65 16.27
CA GLN A 42 -10.87 6.74 17.60
C GLN A 42 -10.34 5.39 18.08
N LYS A 43 -10.94 4.28 17.63
CA LYS A 43 -10.58 2.91 18.04
C LYS A 43 -10.54 1.96 16.85
N VAL A 44 -9.57 1.05 16.87
CA VAL A 44 -9.39 0.03 15.83
C VAL A 44 -10.03 -1.27 16.29
N GLU A 45 -11.36 -1.28 16.36
CA GLU A 45 -12.15 -2.45 16.75
C GLU A 45 -13.46 -2.51 15.94
N PRO A 46 -14.02 -3.71 15.70
CA PRO A 46 -15.29 -3.86 15.01
C PRO A 46 -16.42 -3.02 15.64
N GLY A 47 -17.19 -2.31 14.80
CA GLY A 47 -18.28 -1.45 15.26
C GLY A 47 -17.88 -0.04 15.69
N SER A 48 -16.59 0.30 15.65
CA SER A 48 -16.13 1.66 15.93
C SER A 48 -16.69 2.68 14.92
N PRO A 49 -17.18 3.84 15.37
CA PRO A 49 -17.53 4.95 14.48
C PRO A 49 -16.31 5.40 13.68
N TRP A 50 -16.50 5.65 12.39
CA TRP A 50 -15.45 6.14 11.50
C TRP A 50 -16.00 7.25 10.61
N ARG A 51 -15.08 8.02 10.02
CA ARG A 51 -15.43 9.02 9.00
C ARG A 51 -14.29 9.20 8.00
N ASN A 52 -14.63 9.66 6.80
CA ASN A 52 -13.65 10.15 5.83
C ASN A 52 -13.23 11.57 6.22
N THR A 53 -11.93 11.85 6.21
CA THR A 53 -11.41 13.20 6.41
C THR A 53 -11.68 14.08 5.19
N SER A 54 -11.58 15.40 5.36
CA SER A 54 -11.43 16.26 4.18
C SER A 54 -10.00 16.12 3.64
N ARG A 55 -9.72 16.77 2.50
CA ARG A 55 -8.39 16.72 1.91
C ARG A 55 -7.31 17.15 2.91
N VAL A 56 -6.31 16.29 3.11
CA VAL A 56 -5.23 16.53 4.06
C VAL A 56 -4.21 17.55 3.53
N SER A 57 -3.66 18.32 4.45
CA SER A 57 -2.73 19.43 4.24
C SER A 57 -1.97 19.71 5.55
N PRO A 58 -0.93 20.55 5.53
CA PRO A 58 -0.23 20.93 6.77
C PRO A 58 -1.12 21.57 7.84
N THR A 59 -2.26 22.16 7.46
CA THR A 59 -3.21 22.81 8.37
C THR A 59 -4.43 21.96 8.70
N HIS A 60 -4.63 20.84 8.00
CA HIS A 60 -5.78 19.96 8.17
C HIS A 60 -5.36 18.53 7.91
N GLY A 61 -5.34 17.69 8.94
CA GLY A 61 -4.92 16.29 8.83
C GLY A 61 -5.88 15.37 9.56
N ILE A 62 -5.34 14.32 10.16
CA ILE A 62 -6.11 13.45 11.05
C ILE A 62 -6.42 14.21 12.33
N THR A 63 -7.65 14.04 12.81
CA THR A 63 -8.17 14.71 14.01
C THR A 63 -7.41 14.27 15.25
N ASP A 64 -7.18 15.18 16.19
CA ASP A 64 -6.53 14.82 17.46
C ASP A 64 -7.33 13.75 18.22
N GLY A 65 -6.62 12.74 18.74
CA GLY A 65 -7.23 11.55 19.34
C GLY A 65 -7.86 10.54 18.35
N TRP A 66 -7.84 10.83 17.04
CA TRP A 66 -8.23 9.89 15.98
C TRP A 66 -6.99 9.34 15.28
N GLN A 67 -7.14 8.19 14.64
CA GLN A 67 -6.08 7.55 13.86
C GLN A 67 -6.59 7.14 12.48
N ALA A 68 -5.74 7.29 11.47
CA ALA A 68 -5.99 6.78 10.12
C ALA A 68 -5.95 5.25 10.11
N VAL A 69 -6.99 4.63 9.55
CA VAL A 69 -7.15 3.17 9.49
C VAL A 69 -7.34 2.66 8.07
N ASP A 70 -7.63 3.53 7.11
CA ASP A 70 -7.71 3.21 5.68
C ASP A 70 -7.51 4.50 4.86
N ILE A 71 -7.29 4.35 3.55
CA ILE A 71 -7.26 5.50 2.64
C ILE A 71 -8.69 6.00 2.36
N GLY A 72 -8.84 7.30 2.15
CA GLY A 72 -10.13 7.90 1.87
C GLY A 72 -10.58 7.74 0.41
N HIS A 73 -11.83 8.08 0.14
CA HIS A 73 -12.46 7.90 -1.17
C HIS A 73 -11.74 8.67 -2.29
N ALA A 74 -11.24 9.88 -2.03
CA ALA A 74 -10.53 10.64 -3.06
C ALA A 74 -9.19 9.99 -3.40
N THR A 75 -8.51 9.42 -2.41
CA THR A 75 -7.26 8.68 -2.59
C THR A 75 -7.49 7.40 -3.39
N ILE A 76 -8.58 6.67 -3.12
CA ILE A 76 -8.96 5.48 -3.89
C ILE A 76 -9.07 5.84 -5.37
N SER A 77 -9.86 6.85 -5.72
CA SER A 77 -10.04 7.26 -7.12
C SER A 77 -8.71 7.64 -7.79
N LEU A 78 -7.85 8.38 -7.09
CA LEU A 78 -6.52 8.74 -7.62
C LEU A 78 -5.64 7.52 -7.89
N TYR A 79 -5.70 6.51 -7.03
CA TYR A 79 -4.88 5.30 -7.17
C TYR A 79 -5.44 4.40 -8.27
N GLU A 80 -6.76 4.25 -8.37
CA GLU A 80 -7.42 3.52 -9.46
C GLU A 80 -7.05 4.09 -10.84
N ASP A 81 -7.04 5.42 -10.96
CA ASP A 81 -6.66 6.11 -12.21
C ASP A 81 -5.22 5.81 -12.63
N GLU A 82 -4.29 5.66 -11.68
CA GLU A 82 -2.91 5.31 -11.99
C GLU A 82 -2.69 3.82 -12.23
N ILE A 83 -3.40 2.97 -11.49
CA ILE A 83 -3.42 1.52 -11.72
C ILE A 83 -3.90 1.20 -13.14
N ALA A 84 -4.92 1.92 -13.64
CA ALA A 84 -5.47 1.73 -14.98
C ALA A 84 -4.47 2.05 -16.11
N LYS A 85 -3.46 2.90 -15.85
CA LYS A 85 -2.44 3.31 -16.82
C LYS A 85 -1.22 2.41 -16.84
N ALA A 86 -1.03 1.61 -15.80
CA ALA A 86 0.16 0.78 -15.63
C ALA A 86 0.16 -0.42 -16.60
N LYS A 87 1.36 -0.87 -16.97
CA LYS A 87 1.58 -2.13 -17.73
C LYS A 87 2.10 -3.27 -16.86
N THR A 88 2.75 -2.92 -15.76
CA THR A 88 3.25 -3.85 -14.74
C THR A 88 2.98 -3.22 -13.40
N ILE A 89 2.45 -4.00 -12.46
CA ILE A 89 2.14 -3.53 -11.12
C ILE A 89 2.70 -4.55 -10.12
N LEU A 90 3.48 -4.04 -9.19
CA LEU A 90 3.88 -4.76 -7.98
C LEU A 90 3.06 -4.21 -6.82
N TRP A 91 2.33 -5.06 -6.13
CA TRP A 91 1.60 -4.69 -4.93
C TRP A 91 2.12 -5.47 -3.72
N ASN A 92 2.66 -4.73 -2.73
CA ASN A 92 3.21 -5.28 -1.50
C ASN A 92 2.78 -4.41 -0.31
N GLY A 93 1.66 -4.78 0.31
CA GLY A 93 1.14 -4.19 1.53
C GLY A 93 -0.29 -3.66 1.36
N PRO A 94 -1.24 -4.03 2.22
CA PRO A 94 -2.56 -3.38 2.26
C PRO A 94 -2.43 -1.89 2.60
N VAL A 95 -3.44 -1.10 2.25
CA VAL A 95 -3.47 0.36 2.48
C VAL A 95 -4.26 0.76 3.72
N GLY A 96 -4.87 -0.21 4.40
CA GLY A 96 -5.66 -0.04 5.62
C GLY A 96 -5.71 -1.31 6.46
N VAL A 97 -6.41 -1.23 7.60
CA VAL A 97 -6.64 -2.33 8.55
C VAL A 97 -7.74 -3.25 8.02
N PHE A 98 -7.43 -3.96 6.93
CA PHE A 98 -8.39 -4.72 6.14
C PHE A 98 -9.03 -5.91 6.88
N GLU A 99 -8.44 -6.33 8.00
CA GLU A 99 -8.97 -7.36 8.88
C GLU A 99 -10.30 -6.95 9.52
N ILE A 100 -10.58 -5.64 9.61
CA ILE A 100 -11.85 -5.10 10.08
C ILE A 100 -12.63 -4.61 8.86
N PRO A 101 -13.81 -5.19 8.52
CA PRO A 101 -14.55 -4.85 7.30
C PRO A 101 -14.85 -3.37 7.10
N ALA A 102 -15.06 -2.62 8.20
CA ALA A 102 -15.29 -1.18 8.15
C ALA A 102 -14.08 -0.36 7.66
N PHE A 103 -12.87 -0.92 7.73
CA PHE A 103 -11.60 -0.28 7.37
C PHE A 103 -10.89 -1.01 6.22
N ALA A 104 -11.63 -1.85 5.49
CA ALA A 104 -11.10 -2.65 4.38
C ALA A 104 -11.34 -2.04 3.00
N SER A 105 -12.11 -0.96 2.92
CA SER A 105 -12.64 -0.41 1.67
C SER A 105 -11.56 -0.03 0.67
N GLY A 106 -10.50 0.65 1.11
CA GLY A 106 -9.37 1.05 0.27
C GLY A 106 -8.59 -0.16 -0.20
N THR A 107 -8.28 -1.09 0.69
CA THR A 107 -7.56 -2.32 0.33
C THR A 107 -8.32 -3.16 -0.69
N ILE A 108 -9.64 -3.32 -0.51
CA ILE A 108 -10.51 -4.03 -1.46
C ILE A 108 -10.57 -3.28 -2.79
N ALA A 109 -10.74 -1.96 -2.77
CA ALA A 109 -10.79 -1.16 -4.00
C ALA A 109 -9.50 -1.27 -4.81
N ILE A 110 -8.32 -1.24 -4.15
CA ILE A 110 -7.04 -1.48 -4.82
C ILE A 110 -6.98 -2.90 -5.40
N ALA A 111 -7.36 -3.92 -4.64
CA ALA A 111 -7.38 -5.31 -5.13
C ALA A 111 -8.30 -5.46 -6.36
N GLU A 112 -9.48 -4.85 -6.35
CA GLU A 112 -10.40 -4.84 -7.48
C GLU A 112 -9.84 -4.09 -8.69
N ALA A 113 -9.19 -2.95 -8.47
CA ALA A 113 -8.55 -2.18 -9.55
C ALA A 113 -7.44 -2.97 -10.22
N LEU A 114 -6.62 -3.70 -9.45
CA LEU A 114 -5.62 -4.63 -9.96
C LEU A 114 -6.27 -5.75 -10.79
N ALA A 115 -7.35 -6.34 -10.28
CA ALA A 115 -8.07 -7.41 -10.98
C ALA A 115 -8.75 -6.95 -12.28
N ARG A 116 -9.09 -5.66 -12.42
CA ARG A 116 -9.62 -5.05 -13.65
C ARG A 116 -8.52 -4.60 -14.62
N SER A 117 -7.29 -4.44 -14.13
CA SER A 117 -6.16 -3.98 -14.94
C SER A 117 -5.75 -5.03 -15.97
N ARG A 118 -5.22 -4.58 -17.12
CA ARG A 118 -4.58 -5.43 -18.12
C ARG A 118 -3.06 -5.55 -17.91
N ALA A 119 -2.56 -4.96 -16.83
CA ALA A 119 -1.16 -5.05 -16.45
C ALA A 119 -0.78 -6.46 -15.99
N THR A 120 0.51 -6.77 -16.07
CA THR A 120 1.08 -7.86 -15.28
C THR A 120 1.01 -7.48 -13.80
N THR A 121 0.21 -8.21 -13.01
CA THR A 121 0.03 -7.95 -11.57
C THR A 121 0.78 -8.96 -10.71
N ILE A 122 1.71 -8.45 -9.90
CA ILE A 122 2.56 -9.24 -8.99
C ILE A 122 2.17 -8.88 -7.57
N ILE A 123 1.60 -9.83 -6.84
CA ILE A 123 1.22 -9.67 -5.43
C ILE A 123 2.32 -10.26 -4.56
N GLY A 124 2.90 -9.45 -3.68
CA GLY A 124 3.96 -9.85 -2.75
C GLY A 124 3.55 -9.65 -1.29
N GLY A 125 3.94 -10.59 -0.44
CA GLY A 125 3.79 -10.48 1.02
C GLY A 125 2.50 -11.09 1.56
N GLY A 126 2.58 -11.71 2.73
CA GLY A 126 1.50 -12.50 3.32
C GLY A 126 0.17 -11.74 3.45
N ASP A 127 0.24 -10.48 3.86
CA ASP A 127 -0.96 -9.66 4.08
C ASP A 127 -1.63 -9.27 2.75
N SER A 128 -0.86 -8.86 1.73
CA SER A 128 -1.39 -8.60 0.39
C SER A 128 -2.04 -9.84 -0.22
N VAL A 129 -1.39 -11.01 -0.05
CA VAL A 129 -1.95 -12.30 -0.49
C VAL A 129 -3.25 -12.62 0.25
N THR A 130 -3.33 -12.32 1.53
CA THR A 130 -4.54 -12.53 2.34
C THR A 130 -5.66 -11.60 1.88
N ALA A 131 -5.36 -10.32 1.62
CA ALA A 131 -6.32 -9.34 1.14
C ALA A 131 -6.93 -9.74 -0.22
N VAL A 132 -6.13 -10.15 -1.22
CA VAL A 132 -6.68 -10.59 -2.52
C VAL A 132 -7.50 -11.87 -2.42
N LYS A 133 -7.15 -12.78 -1.50
CA LYS A 133 -7.90 -14.01 -1.26
C LYS A 133 -9.24 -13.74 -0.59
N GLN A 134 -9.26 -12.89 0.44
CA GLN A 134 -10.49 -12.47 1.11
C GLN A 134 -11.45 -11.74 0.16
N ALA A 135 -10.91 -10.95 -0.77
CA ALA A 135 -11.69 -10.31 -1.82
C ALA A 135 -12.20 -11.28 -2.91
N GLY A 136 -11.75 -12.55 -2.92
CA GLY A 136 -12.10 -13.51 -3.97
C GLY A 136 -11.50 -13.20 -5.33
N LEU A 137 -10.35 -12.50 -5.36
CA LEU A 137 -9.72 -11.99 -6.58
C LEU A 137 -8.38 -12.66 -6.89
N ALA A 138 -7.96 -13.66 -6.12
CA ALA A 138 -6.66 -14.33 -6.29
C ALA A 138 -6.46 -14.85 -7.72
N ASP A 139 -7.47 -15.48 -8.32
CA ASP A 139 -7.40 -16.05 -9.67
C ASP A 139 -7.33 -14.98 -10.78
N LYS A 140 -7.52 -13.70 -10.44
CA LYS A 140 -7.41 -12.57 -11.37
C LYS A 140 -6.05 -11.90 -11.33
N MET A 141 -5.16 -12.33 -10.43
CA MET A 141 -3.79 -11.80 -10.34
C MET A 141 -2.85 -12.61 -11.23
N THR A 142 -1.87 -11.95 -11.88
CA THR A 142 -0.93 -12.66 -12.76
C THR A 142 0.03 -13.56 -11.98
N PHE A 143 0.52 -13.09 -10.82
CA PHE A 143 1.41 -13.84 -9.96
C PHE A 143 1.21 -13.49 -8.49
N ILE A 144 1.28 -14.50 -7.63
CA ILE A 144 1.12 -14.36 -6.18
C ILE A 144 2.33 -15.01 -5.49
N SER A 145 3.07 -14.22 -4.71
CA SER A 145 4.19 -14.65 -3.89
C SER A 145 3.91 -14.43 -2.42
N THR A 146 3.99 -15.50 -1.64
CA THR A 146 4.00 -15.41 -0.17
C THR A 146 5.35 -14.94 0.38
N GLY A 147 6.42 -15.00 -0.43
CA GLY A 147 7.78 -14.60 -0.05
C GLY A 147 8.00 -13.10 -0.20
N GLY A 148 7.26 -12.26 0.54
CA GLY A 148 7.28 -10.80 0.39
C GLY A 148 8.68 -10.18 0.46
N GLY A 149 9.45 -10.48 1.50
CA GLY A 149 10.81 -9.96 1.68
C GLY A 149 11.77 -10.43 0.59
N ALA A 150 11.81 -11.73 0.32
CA ALA A 150 12.67 -12.29 -0.73
C ALA A 150 12.32 -11.74 -2.13
N ALA A 151 11.03 -11.54 -2.42
CA ALA A 151 10.60 -10.93 -3.69
C ALA A 151 11.05 -9.47 -3.80
N LEU A 152 11.00 -8.69 -2.72
CA LEU A 152 11.51 -7.32 -2.72
C LEU A 152 13.03 -7.30 -2.87
N GLU A 153 13.78 -8.13 -2.15
CA GLU A 153 15.24 -8.21 -2.30
C GLU A 153 15.68 -8.59 -3.71
N LEU A 154 14.97 -9.53 -4.35
CA LEU A 154 15.19 -9.89 -5.74
C LEU A 154 14.96 -8.68 -6.67
N LEU A 155 13.91 -7.90 -6.44
CA LEU A 155 13.57 -6.72 -7.23
C LEU A 155 14.49 -5.52 -6.94
N GLU A 156 15.08 -5.45 -5.76
CA GLU A 156 16.18 -4.54 -5.42
C GLU A 156 17.47 -4.89 -6.18
N GLY A 157 17.51 -6.04 -6.86
CA GLY A 157 18.67 -6.54 -7.60
C GLY A 157 19.71 -7.22 -6.72
N LYS A 158 19.34 -7.61 -5.49
CA LYS A 158 20.22 -8.38 -4.61
C LYS A 158 20.30 -9.82 -5.09
N GLU A 159 21.49 -10.40 -4.95
CA GLU A 159 21.67 -11.82 -5.13
C GLU A 159 21.08 -12.56 -3.93
N LEU A 160 20.08 -13.41 -4.18
CA LEU A 160 19.49 -14.23 -3.13
C LEU A 160 20.39 -15.46 -2.87
N PRO A 161 20.87 -15.68 -1.63
CA PRO A 161 21.82 -16.77 -1.34
C PRO A 161 21.31 -18.15 -1.78
N GLY A 162 20.00 -18.41 -1.65
CA GLY A 162 19.37 -19.66 -2.07
C GLY A 162 19.31 -19.85 -3.60
N ILE A 163 19.26 -18.77 -4.38
CA ILE A 163 19.31 -18.83 -5.86
C ILE A 163 20.77 -18.97 -6.31
N ALA A 164 21.67 -18.22 -5.70
CA ALA A 164 23.10 -18.30 -6.00
C ALA A 164 23.63 -19.73 -5.85
N ALA A 165 23.28 -20.41 -4.74
CA ALA A 165 23.67 -21.79 -4.47
C ALA A 165 23.16 -22.82 -5.51
N LEU A 166 22.14 -22.47 -6.31
CA LEU A 166 21.60 -23.32 -7.38
C LEU A 166 22.17 -22.98 -8.76
N SER A 167 22.77 -21.80 -8.91
CA SER A 167 23.22 -21.24 -10.19
C SER A 167 24.51 -21.88 -10.72
N ASP A 168 25.22 -22.64 -9.88
CA ASP A 168 26.43 -23.39 -10.23
C ASP A 168 26.14 -24.67 -11.06
N ARG A 169 24.87 -24.98 -11.31
CA ARG A 169 24.47 -26.15 -12.09
C ARG A 169 24.29 -25.78 -13.56
N THR A 170 25.39 -25.71 -14.30
CA THR A 170 25.34 -25.68 -15.78
C THR A 170 24.69 -26.95 -16.32
N ALA A 171 23.83 -26.79 -17.34
CA ALA A 171 23.22 -27.89 -18.09
C ALA A 171 24.26 -28.83 -18.72
#